data_AF-A0A9Q0IRX9-F1
#
_entry.id   AF-A0A9Q0IRX9-F1
#
_cell.length_a   1.000
_cell.length_b   1.000
_cell.length_c   1.000
_cell.angle_alpha   90.00
_cell.angle_beta   90.00
_cell.angle_gamma   90.00
#
_symmetry.space_group_name_H-M   'P 1'
#
loop_
_entity.id
_entity.type
_entity.pdbx_description
1 polymer ?
#
loop_
_entity_poly.entity_id
_entity_poly.type
_entity_poly.pdbx_seq_one_letter_code
_entity_poly.pdbx_strand_id
1 'polypeptide(L)'
;MRLSGGRWTWKLSRAMRLVLRWCRSCRRGVCGKGGGGRVETNNNRGPGGAVAELWSYVKLLLRSLYYNSLTNSDTALDCVFEPVYWIVDNVTRWFGVVFVSLVVLLTSSVVVIVYLCLLPFIASTYSFPWLLWHLCCGHWLLVMVVFHYYKATTTHPGCPPKELFKPTPPPFTFKETTSHKAIVFLWVLTSSVAVALGGLTLWHGILIGRGETSVERHINNKEIRRLKERGKVFRNPFHHGGINNWKTMLGVEKPSHWVTRVLLPSSHPPTGDGLTWESAYARRDPMAI
;
A
#
# COMPACT_ATOMS: atom_id res chain seq x y z
N MET A 1 -19.33 8.09 -31.91
CA MET A 1 -20.28 8.14 -30.78
C MET A 1 -19.55 8.63 -29.54
N ARG A 2 -20.16 9.55 -28.78
CA ARG A 2 -19.52 10.47 -27.81
C ARG A 2 -18.77 9.79 -26.65
N LEU A 3 -17.58 10.32 -26.38
CA LEU A 3 -16.73 10.05 -25.22
C LEU A 3 -17.47 10.39 -23.91
N SER A 4 -17.75 9.39 -23.07
CA SER A 4 -18.26 9.55 -21.70
C SER A 4 -17.11 9.81 -20.71
N GLY A 5 -16.36 10.89 -20.93
CA GLY A 5 -15.24 11.34 -20.09
C GLY A 5 -15.62 12.41 -19.06
N GLY A 6 -16.89 12.52 -18.66
CA GLY A 6 -17.43 13.78 -18.14
C GLY A 6 -18.12 13.77 -16.77
N ARG A 7 -18.07 12.71 -15.96
CA ARG A 7 -18.81 12.68 -14.66
C ARG A 7 -17.94 12.78 -13.40
N TRP A 8 -16.66 12.40 -13.47
CA TRP A 8 -15.76 12.34 -12.31
C TRP A 8 -15.04 13.65 -12.01
N THR A 9 -14.60 14.38 -13.03
CA THR A 9 -13.90 15.68 -12.89
C THR A 9 -14.78 16.74 -12.23
N TRP A 10 -16.09 16.71 -12.48
CA TRP A 10 -17.05 17.66 -11.90
C TRP A 10 -17.34 17.41 -10.42
N LYS A 11 -17.39 16.14 -9.97
CA LYS A 11 -17.56 15.82 -8.55
C LYS A 11 -16.30 16.13 -7.73
N LEU A 12 -15.13 15.80 -8.26
CA LEU A 12 -13.84 16.13 -7.62
C LEU A 12 -13.63 17.65 -7.58
N SER A 13 -13.99 18.36 -8.65
CA SER A 13 -13.90 19.83 -8.69
C SER A 13 -14.93 20.54 -7.79
N ARG A 14 -16.14 19.98 -7.58
CA ARG A 14 -17.10 20.52 -6.60
C ARG A 14 -16.64 20.28 -5.16
N ALA A 15 -16.14 19.09 -4.83
CA ALA A 15 -15.59 18.79 -3.51
C ALA A 15 -14.36 19.66 -3.22
N MET A 16 -13.43 19.76 -4.17
CA MET A 16 -12.23 20.58 -4.03
C MET A 16 -12.56 22.09 -3.97
N ARG A 17 -13.59 22.58 -4.66
CA ARG A 17 -14.10 23.95 -4.51
C ARG A 17 -14.82 24.19 -3.18
N LEU A 18 -15.50 23.19 -2.62
CA LEU A 18 -16.11 23.27 -1.28
C LEU A 18 -15.05 23.25 -0.19
N VAL A 19 -14.01 22.43 -0.31
CA VAL A 19 -12.85 22.41 0.59
C VAL A 19 -12.06 23.71 0.47
N LEU A 20 -11.84 24.25 -0.74
CA LEU A 20 -11.20 25.56 -0.91
C LEU A 20 -12.07 26.73 -0.44
N ARG A 21 -13.41 26.64 -0.57
CA ARG A 21 -14.35 27.60 0.03
C ARG A 21 -14.34 27.52 1.55
N TRP A 22 -14.29 26.32 2.12
CA TRP A 22 -14.15 26.09 3.56
C TRP A 22 -12.82 26.65 4.07
N CYS A 23 -11.70 26.32 3.42
CA CYS A 23 -10.38 26.86 3.73
C CYS A 23 -10.29 28.39 3.55
N ARG A 24 -11.01 28.98 2.58
CA ARG A 24 -11.10 30.45 2.46
C ARG A 24 -12.02 31.07 3.51
N SER A 25 -13.10 30.41 3.90
CA SER A 25 -14.01 30.88 4.95
C SER A 25 -13.32 30.87 6.31
N CYS A 26 -12.45 29.89 6.57
CA CYS A 26 -11.54 29.89 7.72
C CYS A 26 -10.45 30.98 7.65
N ARG A 27 -10.13 31.54 6.48
CA ARG A 27 -9.20 32.68 6.31
C ARG A 27 -9.88 34.05 6.23
N ARG A 28 -11.20 34.13 6.07
CA ARG A 28 -11.95 35.39 5.89
C ARG A 28 -12.80 35.80 7.09
N GLY A 29 -12.59 35.19 8.25
CA GLY A 29 -13.18 35.62 9.52
C GLY A 29 -12.60 36.89 10.15
N VAL A 30 -11.80 37.68 9.41
CA VAL A 30 -11.36 39.02 9.86
C VAL A 30 -11.38 39.97 8.66
N CYS A 31 -12.56 40.54 8.39
CA CYS A 31 -12.73 41.91 7.91
C CYS A 31 -14.24 42.22 7.86
N GLY A 32 -14.83 42.40 9.04
CA GLY A 32 -16.05 43.18 9.18
C GLY A 32 -15.68 44.66 9.15
N LYS A 33 -16.25 45.41 8.21
CA LYS A 33 -16.10 46.86 8.10
C LYS A 33 -17.23 47.51 8.90
N GLY A 34 -16.88 48.28 9.94
CA GLY A 34 -17.75 49.32 10.52
C GLY A 34 -18.12 49.16 12.01
N GLY A 35 -17.62 50.09 12.85
CA GLY A 35 -18.19 50.41 14.17
C GLY A 35 -17.21 50.25 15.34
N GLY A 36 -16.84 51.36 15.98
CA GLY A 36 -15.72 51.47 16.93
C GLY A 36 -15.82 50.66 18.22
N GLY A 37 -14.65 50.26 18.72
CA GLY A 37 -14.46 49.61 20.03
C GLY A 37 -13.05 49.04 20.14
N ARG A 38 -12.13 49.77 20.79
CA ARG A 38 -10.72 49.39 20.97
C ARG A 38 -10.64 48.28 22.02
N VAL A 39 -10.49 47.03 21.58
CA VAL A 39 -10.13 45.90 22.44
C VAL A 39 -8.81 45.32 21.94
N GLU A 40 -7.78 45.52 22.76
CA GLU A 40 -6.43 45.00 22.57
C GLU A 40 -6.45 43.49 22.81
N THR A 41 -6.26 42.69 21.75
CA THR A 41 -6.08 41.24 21.88
C THR A 41 -4.71 40.83 21.36
N ASN A 42 -3.92 40.34 22.31
CA ASN A 42 -2.55 39.88 22.19
C ASN A 42 -2.45 38.75 21.14
N ASN A 43 -1.74 39.01 20.04
CA ASN A 43 -1.64 38.12 18.90
C ASN A 43 -0.40 37.21 19.01
N ASN A 44 -0.46 36.21 19.89
CA ASN A 44 0.50 35.11 19.95
C ASN A 44 -0.19 33.79 19.58
N ARG A 45 -0.51 33.59 18.29
CA ARG A 45 -0.96 32.28 17.77
C ARG A 45 0.19 31.56 17.07
N GLY A 46 0.93 30.77 17.86
CA GLY A 46 1.84 29.75 17.33
C GLY A 46 1.08 28.54 16.75
N PRO A 47 1.75 27.66 15.99
CA PRO A 47 1.17 26.45 15.40
C PRO A 47 0.53 25.48 16.41
N GLY A 48 0.83 25.61 17.71
CA GLY A 48 0.19 24.85 18.79
C GLY A 48 -1.29 25.22 19.01
N GLY A 49 -1.73 26.43 18.67
CA GLY A 49 -3.12 26.86 18.85
C GLY A 49 -4.09 26.13 17.93
N ALA A 50 -3.71 25.92 16.67
CA ALA A 50 -4.51 25.18 15.70
C ALA A 50 -4.63 23.68 16.05
N VAL A 51 -3.57 23.10 16.62
CA VAL A 51 -3.57 21.70 17.09
C VAL A 51 -4.44 21.56 18.35
N ALA A 52 -4.39 22.53 19.26
CA ALA A 52 -5.23 22.54 20.46
C ALA A 52 -6.73 22.71 20.14
N GLU A 53 -7.06 23.57 19.16
CA GLU A 53 -8.43 23.69 18.64
C GLU A 53 -8.88 22.39 17.96
N LEU A 54 -8.05 21.78 17.11
CA LEU A 54 -8.38 20.49 16.49
C LEU A 54 -8.61 19.39 17.53
N TRP A 55 -7.79 19.37 18.59
CA TRP A 55 -7.92 18.43 19.71
C TRP A 55 -9.22 18.63 20.50
N SER A 56 -9.64 19.88 20.73
CA SER A 56 -10.91 20.16 21.42
C SER A 56 -12.12 19.75 20.57
N TYR A 57 -12.08 20.00 19.26
CA TYR A 57 -13.10 19.53 18.32
C TYR A 57 -13.18 18.00 18.24
N VAL A 58 -12.04 17.31 18.15
CA VAL A 58 -11.99 15.83 18.17
C VAL A 58 -12.49 15.28 19.50
N LYS A 59 -12.13 15.90 20.62
CA LYS A 59 -12.61 15.53 21.95
C LYS A 59 -14.12 15.72 22.08
N LEU A 60 -14.69 16.79 21.54
CA LEU A 60 -16.14 17.03 21.50
C LEU A 60 -16.85 16.03 20.59
N LEU A 61 -16.29 15.71 19.43
CA LEU A 61 -16.81 14.67 18.53
C LEU A 61 -16.80 13.30 19.19
N LEU A 62 -15.72 12.92 19.86
CA LEU A 62 -15.61 11.65 20.60
C LEU A 62 -16.61 11.60 21.76
N ARG A 63 -16.78 12.70 22.50
CA ARG A 63 -17.75 12.78 23.59
C ARG A 63 -19.19 12.74 23.08
N SER A 64 -19.46 13.33 21.92
CA SER A 64 -20.76 13.23 21.23
C SER A 64 -21.01 11.85 20.63
N LEU A 65 -19.97 11.14 20.18
CA LEU A 65 -20.06 9.76 19.66
C LEU A 65 -20.30 8.76 20.79
N TYR A 66 -19.64 8.95 21.94
CA TYR A 66 -19.67 8.03 23.07
C TYR A 66 -20.90 8.20 23.97
N TYR A 67 -21.49 9.40 24.06
CA TYR A 67 -22.68 9.67 24.90
C TYR A 67 -24.01 9.75 24.15
N ASN A 68 -24.04 9.54 22.84
CA ASN A 68 -25.29 9.56 22.10
C ASN A 68 -25.98 8.18 22.13
N SER A 69 -27.00 8.04 22.99
CA SER A 69 -27.86 6.86 23.08
C SER A 69 -28.64 6.53 21.79
N LEU A 70 -28.67 7.45 20.81
CA LEU A 70 -29.33 7.27 19.51
C LEU A 70 -28.38 6.76 18.40
N THR A 71 -27.07 6.74 18.63
CA THR A 71 -26.11 6.19 17.67
C THR A 71 -25.93 4.70 17.94
N ASN A 72 -26.68 3.87 17.22
CA ASN A 72 -26.44 2.42 17.20
C ASN A 72 -25.01 2.15 16.74
N SER A 73 -24.31 1.25 17.44
CA SER A 73 -22.93 0.84 17.10
C SER A 73 -22.82 0.39 15.65
N ASP A 74 -23.87 -0.22 15.12
CA ASP A 74 -23.98 -0.62 13.72
C ASP A 74 -23.83 0.54 12.74
N THR A 75 -24.50 1.67 12.99
CA THR A 75 -24.44 2.85 12.12
C THR A 75 -23.08 3.53 12.19
N ALA A 76 -22.47 3.59 13.37
CA ALA A 76 -21.13 4.14 13.53
C ALA A 76 -20.07 3.29 12.80
N LEU A 77 -20.18 1.96 12.88
CA LEU A 77 -19.31 1.04 12.13
C LEU A 77 -19.52 1.16 10.62
N ASP A 78 -20.76 1.25 10.14
CA ASP A 78 -21.04 1.42 8.70
C ASP A 78 -20.39 2.70 8.16
N CYS A 79 -20.44 3.81 8.91
CA CYS A 79 -19.75 5.05 8.54
C CYS A 79 -18.22 4.95 8.54
N VAL A 80 -17.65 4.19 9.49
CA VAL A 80 -16.18 3.99 9.56
C VAL A 80 -15.70 3.02 8.46
N PHE A 81 -16.51 2.04 8.09
CA PHE A 81 -16.15 1.05 7.07
C PHE A 81 -16.45 1.49 5.64
N GLU A 82 -17.35 2.44 5.41
CA GLU A 82 -17.60 3.02 4.08
C GLU A 82 -16.29 3.39 3.31
N PRO A 83 -15.33 4.13 3.88
CA PRO A 83 -14.06 4.41 3.21
C PRO A 83 -13.19 3.15 3.02
N VAL A 84 -13.28 2.18 3.94
CA VAL A 84 -12.55 0.91 3.84
C VAL A 84 -13.09 0.07 2.69
N TYR A 85 -14.42 -0.07 2.58
CA TYR A 85 -15.07 -0.73 1.45
C TYR A 85 -14.69 -0.07 0.13
N TRP A 86 -14.68 1.27 0.09
CA TRP A 86 -14.24 1.99 -1.10
C TRP A 86 -12.78 1.66 -1.50
N ILE A 87 -11.87 1.56 -0.53
CA ILE A 87 -10.47 1.16 -0.78
C ILE A 87 -10.42 -0.29 -1.27
N VAL A 88 -11.09 -1.22 -0.59
CA VAL A 88 -11.13 -2.63 -0.95
C VAL A 88 -11.67 -2.81 -2.36
N ASP A 89 -12.79 -2.17 -2.69
CA ASP A 89 -13.42 -2.20 -4.01
C ASP A 89 -12.51 -1.61 -5.09
N ASN A 90 -11.78 -0.54 -4.78
CA ASN A 90 -10.83 0.04 -5.72
C ASN A 90 -9.61 -0.87 -5.96
N VAL A 91 -9.11 -1.53 -4.92
CA VAL A 91 -7.98 -2.47 -5.00
C VAL A 91 -8.38 -3.74 -5.74
N THR A 92 -9.51 -4.36 -5.40
CA THR A 92 -10.00 -5.58 -6.07
C THR A 92 -10.26 -5.35 -7.55
N ARG A 93 -10.79 -4.18 -7.93
CA ARG A 93 -10.95 -3.79 -9.33
C ARG A 93 -9.61 -3.71 -10.07
N TRP A 94 -8.57 -3.17 -9.43
CA TRP A 94 -7.24 -3.11 -10.04
C TRP A 94 -6.62 -4.49 -10.20
N PHE A 95 -6.72 -5.34 -9.18
CA PHE A 95 -6.29 -6.75 -9.27
C PHE A 95 -7.00 -7.49 -10.40
N GLY A 96 -8.31 -7.29 -10.57
CA GLY A 96 -9.06 -7.88 -11.69
C GLY A 96 -8.44 -7.54 -13.04
N VAL A 97 -8.09 -6.27 -13.29
CA VAL A 97 -7.45 -5.84 -14.54
C VAL A 97 -6.08 -6.48 -14.75
N VAL A 98 -5.29 -6.63 -13.68
CA VAL A 98 -3.94 -7.25 -13.74
C VAL A 98 -4.02 -8.74 -14.07
N PHE A 99 -4.94 -9.48 -13.45
CA PHE A 99 -5.11 -10.90 -13.76
C PHE A 99 -5.58 -11.12 -15.19
N VAL A 100 -6.46 -10.26 -15.67
CA VAL A 100 -6.96 -10.28 -17.04
C VAL A 100 -5.85 -10.03 -18.05
N SER A 101 -5.04 -8.99 -17.85
CA SER A 101 -3.94 -8.69 -18.76
C SER A 101 -2.92 -9.82 -18.78
N LEU A 102 -2.65 -10.44 -17.63
CA LEU A 102 -1.76 -11.60 -17.53
C LEU A 102 -2.28 -12.79 -18.34
N VAL A 103 -3.57 -13.15 -18.22
CA VAL A 103 -4.15 -14.27 -18.96
C VAL A 103 -4.14 -14.02 -20.46
N VAL A 104 -4.42 -12.79 -20.90
CA VAL A 104 -4.35 -12.41 -22.32
C VAL A 104 -2.91 -12.51 -22.84
N LEU A 105 -1.92 -12.01 -22.10
CA LEU A 105 -0.51 -12.12 -22.49
C LEU A 105 -0.06 -13.58 -22.56
N LEU A 106 -0.43 -14.41 -21.57
CA LEU A 106 -0.07 -15.82 -21.53
C LEU A 106 -0.71 -16.63 -22.66
N THR A 107 -1.99 -16.40 -22.94
CA THR A 107 -2.68 -17.08 -24.05
C THR A 107 -2.13 -16.63 -25.41
N SER A 108 -1.85 -15.33 -25.57
CA SER A 108 -1.24 -14.80 -26.80
C SER A 108 0.16 -15.37 -27.05
N SER A 109 0.98 -15.56 -26.01
CA SER A 109 2.33 -16.12 -26.16
C SER A 109 2.27 -17.60 -26.55
N VAL A 110 1.37 -18.38 -25.95
CA VAL A 110 1.15 -19.79 -26.33
C VAL A 110 0.72 -19.89 -27.79
N VAL A 111 -0.22 -19.04 -28.22
CA VAL A 111 -0.63 -18.96 -29.63
C VAL A 111 0.58 -18.64 -30.50
N VAL A 112 1.35 -17.59 -30.21
CA VAL A 112 2.53 -17.23 -31.03
C VAL A 112 3.53 -18.40 -31.15
N ILE A 113 3.84 -19.09 -30.06
CA ILE A 113 4.76 -20.25 -30.07
C ILE A 113 4.19 -21.39 -30.92
N VAL A 114 2.90 -21.68 -30.81
CA VAL A 114 2.26 -22.74 -31.60
C VAL A 114 2.34 -22.45 -33.10
N TYR A 115 2.11 -21.21 -33.53
CA TYR A 115 2.09 -20.87 -34.96
C TYR A 115 3.48 -20.71 -35.56
N LEU A 116 4.41 -20.11 -34.82
CA LEU A 116 5.76 -19.85 -35.34
C LEU A 116 6.68 -21.08 -35.23
N CYS A 117 6.55 -21.87 -34.17
CA CYS A 117 7.48 -22.96 -33.88
C CYS A 117 6.87 -24.36 -34.08
N LEU A 118 5.65 -24.59 -33.59
CA LEU A 118 5.05 -25.93 -33.68
C LEU A 118 4.44 -26.20 -35.07
N LEU A 119 3.83 -25.21 -35.71
CA LEU A 119 3.24 -25.37 -37.04
C LEU A 119 4.25 -25.89 -38.09
N PRO A 120 5.45 -25.29 -38.27
CA PRO A 120 6.42 -25.81 -39.24
C PRO A 120 6.94 -27.21 -38.88
N PHE A 121 7.04 -27.53 -37.58
CA PHE A 121 7.50 -28.83 -37.09
C PHE A 121 6.46 -29.95 -37.28
N ILE A 122 5.18 -29.66 -37.05
CA ILE A 122 4.09 -30.63 -37.24
C ILE A 122 3.81 -30.82 -38.73
N ALA A 123 3.91 -29.76 -39.54
CA ALA A 123 3.72 -29.82 -40.99
C ALA A 123 4.74 -30.73 -41.71
N SER A 124 5.95 -30.89 -41.17
CA SER A 124 6.95 -31.81 -41.72
C SER A 124 6.80 -33.26 -41.25
N THR A 125 6.07 -33.50 -40.17
CA THR A 125 6.08 -34.79 -39.45
C THR A 125 4.75 -35.55 -39.53
N TYR A 126 3.62 -34.84 -39.67
CA TYR A 126 2.27 -35.42 -39.61
C TYR A 126 1.49 -35.28 -40.92
N SER A 127 0.46 -36.10 -41.07
CA SER A 127 -0.47 -36.04 -42.19
C SER A 127 -1.33 -34.76 -42.15
N PHE A 128 -1.52 -34.14 -43.33
CA PHE A 128 -2.32 -32.93 -43.53
C PHE A 128 -3.70 -32.92 -42.83
N PRO A 129 -4.53 -33.97 -42.89
CA PRO A 129 -5.86 -33.94 -42.26
C PRO A 129 -5.80 -33.86 -40.73
N TRP A 130 -4.77 -34.43 -40.10
CA TRP A 130 -4.62 -34.37 -38.65
C TRP A 130 -4.16 -32.99 -38.17
N LEU A 131 -3.28 -32.35 -38.94
CA LEU A 131 -2.89 -30.95 -38.72
C LEU A 131 -4.09 -30.01 -38.86
N LEU A 132 -4.91 -30.19 -39.91
CA LEU A 132 -6.11 -29.38 -40.14
C LEU A 132 -7.13 -29.53 -39.00
N TRP A 133 -7.33 -30.75 -38.50
CA TRP A 133 -8.20 -31.02 -37.35
C TRP A 133 -7.76 -30.25 -36.10
N HIS A 134 -6.48 -30.33 -35.72
CA HIS A 134 -5.94 -29.62 -34.55
C HIS A 134 -5.98 -28.10 -34.71
N LEU A 135 -5.70 -27.58 -35.91
CA LEU A 135 -5.83 -26.14 -36.22
C LEU A 135 -7.27 -25.66 -36.07
N CYS A 136 -8.23 -26.38 -36.64
CA CYS A 136 -9.66 -26.04 -36.54
C CYS A 136 -10.15 -26.12 -35.09
N CYS A 137 -9.77 -27.18 -34.36
CA CYS A 137 -10.13 -27.35 -32.96
C CYS A 137 -9.51 -26.25 -32.06
N GLY A 138 -8.23 -25.93 -32.25
CA GLY A 138 -7.53 -24.89 -31.49
C GLY A 138 -8.11 -23.49 -31.72
N HIS A 139 -8.40 -23.12 -32.97
CA HIS A 139 -9.07 -21.85 -33.27
C HIS A 139 -10.49 -21.79 -32.72
N TRP A 140 -11.25 -22.89 -32.78
CA TRP A 140 -12.58 -22.96 -32.20
C TRP A 140 -12.55 -22.71 -30.69
N LEU A 141 -11.60 -23.32 -29.98
CA LEU A 141 -11.39 -23.08 -28.55
C LEU A 141 -10.99 -21.63 -28.27
N LEU A 142 -10.09 -21.04 -29.08
CA LEU A 142 -9.71 -19.64 -28.94
C LEU A 142 -10.92 -18.70 -29.07
N VAL A 143 -11.78 -18.93 -30.08
CA VAL A 143 -13.01 -18.16 -30.28
C VAL A 143 -13.97 -18.34 -29.10
N MET A 144 -14.12 -19.55 -28.58
CA MET A 144 -14.97 -19.82 -27.41
C MET A 144 -14.46 -19.09 -26.15
N VAL A 145 -13.16 -19.10 -25.90
CA VAL A 145 -12.55 -18.38 -24.77
C VAL A 145 -12.79 -16.88 -24.89
N VAL A 146 -12.51 -16.29 -26.07
CA VAL A 146 -12.74 -14.85 -26.31
C VAL A 146 -14.21 -14.48 -26.13
N PHE A 147 -15.13 -15.28 -26.66
CA PHE A 147 -16.57 -15.03 -26.56
C PHE A 147 -17.09 -15.10 -25.12
N HIS A 148 -16.75 -16.14 -24.37
CA HIS A 148 -17.19 -16.28 -22.97
C HIS A 148 -16.60 -15.20 -22.09
N TYR A 149 -15.34 -14.84 -22.34
CA TYR A 149 -14.65 -13.78 -21.63
C TYR A 149 -15.25 -12.39 -21.94
N TYR A 150 -15.56 -12.13 -23.20
CA TYR A 150 -16.27 -10.91 -23.61
C TYR A 150 -17.64 -10.82 -22.94
N LYS A 151 -18.39 -11.93 -22.90
CA LYS A 151 -19.67 -11.99 -22.20
C LYS A 151 -19.50 -11.68 -20.71
N ALA A 152 -18.55 -12.31 -20.03
CA ALA A 152 -18.31 -12.11 -18.60
C ALA A 152 -17.95 -10.65 -18.23
N THR A 153 -17.22 -9.95 -19.10
CA THR A 153 -16.83 -8.55 -18.88
C THR A 153 -17.90 -7.52 -19.25
N THR A 154 -18.86 -7.89 -20.09
CA THR A 154 -19.92 -6.99 -20.57
C THR A 154 -21.27 -7.23 -19.90
N THR A 155 -21.48 -8.40 -19.28
CA THR A 155 -22.64 -8.66 -18.45
C THR A 155 -22.62 -7.80 -17.20
N HIS A 156 -23.65 -6.99 -17.01
CA HIS A 156 -23.79 -6.16 -15.82
C HIS A 156 -23.86 -7.05 -14.56
N PRO A 157 -23.21 -6.69 -13.44
CA PRO A 157 -23.18 -7.51 -12.21
C PRO A 157 -24.54 -7.64 -11.48
N GLY A 158 -25.65 -7.24 -12.12
CA GLY A 158 -26.95 -7.10 -11.48
C GLY A 158 -26.97 -6.01 -10.40
N CYS A 159 -28.12 -5.82 -9.78
CA CYS A 159 -28.25 -5.10 -8.52
C CYS A 159 -29.02 -6.02 -7.58
N PRO A 160 -28.57 -6.23 -6.33
CA PRO A 160 -29.35 -7.03 -5.38
C PRO A 160 -30.74 -6.39 -5.21
N PRO A 161 -31.83 -7.17 -5.15
CA PRO A 161 -33.17 -6.65 -4.93
C PRO A 161 -33.19 -5.80 -3.65
N LYS A 162 -33.49 -4.52 -3.79
CA LYS A 162 -33.68 -3.62 -2.65
C LYS A 162 -35.07 -3.87 -2.07
N GLU A 163 -35.12 -4.70 -1.04
CA GLU A 163 -36.10 -4.68 0.06
C GLU A 163 -37.58 -4.51 -0.32
N LEU A 164 -38.26 -5.61 -0.70
CA LEU A 164 -39.70 -5.74 -0.45
C LEU A 164 -40.08 -6.95 0.42
N PHE A 165 -39.08 -7.68 0.94
CA PHE A 165 -39.32 -8.81 1.83
C PHE A 165 -38.17 -8.94 2.85
N LYS A 166 -38.19 -8.09 3.88
CA LYS A 166 -37.59 -8.48 5.16
C LYS A 166 -38.71 -9.09 5.99
N PRO A 167 -38.83 -10.43 6.08
CA PRO A 167 -39.57 -11.00 7.20
C PRO A 167 -38.89 -10.48 8.48
N THR A 168 -39.68 -10.16 9.49
CA THR A 168 -39.18 -9.76 10.81
C THR A 168 -38.04 -10.69 11.23
N PRO A 169 -36.84 -10.16 11.55
CA PRO A 169 -35.70 -11.02 11.83
C PRO A 169 -36.02 -11.90 13.05
N PRO A 170 -35.75 -13.22 12.99
CA PRO A 170 -35.88 -14.08 14.15
C PRO A 170 -34.95 -13.58 15.28
N PRO A 171 -35.28 -13.83 16.56
CA PRO A 171 -34.61 -13.25 17.74
C PRO A 171 -33.13 -13.64 17.96
N PHE A 172 -32.46 -14.20 16.94
CA PHE A 172 -31.09 -14.71 16.96
C PHE A 172 -30.06 -13.85 16.19
N THR A 173 -30.28 -12.55 16.00
CA THR A 173 -29.58 -11.79 14.93
C THR A 173 -28.48 -10.82 15.35
N PHE A 174 -28.27 -10.54 16.65
CA PHE A 174 -27.24 -9.58 17.10
C PHE A 174 -25.82 -10.17 17.16
N LYS A 175 -25.65 -11.40 17.67
CA LYS A 175 -24.31 -12.01 17.82
C LYS A 175 -23.66 -12.35 16.47
N GLU A 176 -24.46 -12.80 15.50
CA GLU A 176 -23.96 -13.24 14.19
C GLU A 176 -23.51 -12.05 13.32
N THR A 177 -24.28 -10.97 13.31
CA THR A 177 -23.92 -9.70 12.63
C THR A 177 -22.70 -9.04 13.25
N THR A 178 -22.61 -9.02 14.59
CA THR A 178 -21.44 -8.51 15.31
C THR A 178 -20.18 -9.35 15.02
N SER A 179 -20.30 -10.67 14.88
CA SER A 179 -19.18 -11.55 14.58
C SER A 179 -18.62 -11.30 13.18
N HIS A 180 -19.48 -11.19 12.17
CA HIS A 180 -19.03 -10.85 10.81
C HIS A 180 -18.34 -9.48 10.76
N LYS A 181 -18.92 -8.47 11.43
CA LYS A 181 -18.32 -7.13 11.54
C LYS A 181 -16.98 -7.16 12.28
N ALA A 182 -16.84 -7.96 13.33
CA ALA A 182 -15.60 -8.13 14.08
C ALA A 182 -14.51 -8.83 13.27
N ILE A 183 -14.84 -9.83 12.46
CA ILE A 183 -13.88 -10.51 11.56
C ILE A 183 -13.34 -9.52 10.52
N VAL A 184 -14.22 -8.72 9.91
CA VAL A 184 -13.79 -7.67 8.95
C VAL A 184 -12.90 -6.64 9.66
N PHE A 185 -13.26 -6.18 10.86
CA PHE A 185 -12.45 -5.26 11.65
C PHE A 185 -11.05 -5.83 11.94
N LEU A 186 -10.98 -7.07 12.42
CA LEU A 186 -9.73 -7.75 12.72
C LEU A 186 -8.86 -7.88 11.47
N TRP A 187 -9.44 -8.27 10.33
CA TRP A 187 -8.72 -8.39 9.07
C TRP A 187 -8.13 -7.05 8.59
N VAL A 188 -8.92 -5.96 8.64
CA VAL A 188 -8.46 -4.62 8.25
C VAL A 188 -7.36 -4.13 9.18
N LEU A 189 -7.56 -4.27 10.50
CA LEU A 189 -6.60 -3.84 11.51
C LEU A 189 -5.28 -4.60 11.36
N THR A 190 -5.34 -5.93 11.30
CA THR A 190 -4.14 -6.77 11.15
C THR A 190 -3.41 -6.50 9.84
N SER A 191 -4.14 -6.31 8.72
CA SER A 191 -3.54 -5.96 7.43
C SER A 191 -2.84 -4.61 7.47
N SER A 192 -3.44 -3.60 8.09
CA SER A 192 -2.83 -2.26 8.21
C SER A 192 -1.54 -2.29 9.04
N VAL A 193 -1.55 -3.02 10.15
CA VAL A 193 -0.37 -3.21 11.01
C VAL A 193 0.71 -3.99 10.28
N ALA A 194 0.34 -5.04 9.55
CA ALA A 194 1.29 -5.83 8.75
C ALA A 194 1.97 -4.98 7.67
N VAL A 195 1.24 -4.09 6.97
CA VAL A 195 1.82 -3.19 5.97
C VAL A 195 2.75 -2.16 6.62
N ALA A 196 2.34 -1.54 7.71
CA ALA A 196 3.15 -0.53 8.41
C ALA A 196 4.43 -1.15 9.00
N LEU A 197 4.31 -2.25 9.74
CA LEU A 197 5.44 -2.97 10.31
C LEU A 197 6.32 -3.59 9.22
N GLY A 198 5.73 -4.15 8.16
CA GLY A 198 6.45 -4.69 7.02
C GLY A 198 7.30 -3.65 6.29
N GLY A 199 6.75 -2.45 6.08
CA GLY A 199 7.50 -1.33 5.49
C GLY A 199 8.68 -0.88 6.37
N LEU A 200 8.45 -0.79 7.69
CA LEU A 200 9.49 -0.41 8.64
C LEU A 200 10.59 -1.49 8.74
N THR A 201 10.21 -2.77 8.84
CA THR A 201 11.17 -3.89 8.90
C THR A 201 11.98 -4.00 7.61
N LEU A 202 11.35 -3.82 6.45
CA LEU A 202 12.06 -3.80 5.16
C LEU A 202 13.06 -2.63 5.09
N TRP A 203 12.66 -1.44 5.55
CA TRP A 203 13.54 -0.29 5.59
C TRP A 203 14.77 -0.53 6.48
N HIS A 204 14.56 -1.08 7.68
CA HIS A 204 15.66 -1.47 8.57
C HIS A 204 16.52 -2.59 7.99
N GLY A 205 15.93 -3.56 7.28
CA GLY A 205 16.68 -4.61 6.60
C GLY A 205 17.58 -4.06 5.48
N ILE A 206 17.12 -3.05 4.74
CA ILE A 206 17.93 -2.36 3.72
C ILE A 206 19.09 -1.57 4.36
N LEU A 207 18.84 -0.92 5.50
CA LEU A 207 19.86 -0.24 6.29
C LEU A 207 20.96 -1.21 6.76
N ILE A 208 20.57 -2.35 7.34
CA ILE A 208 21.49 -3.42 7.75
C ILE A 208 22.29 -3.93 6.56
N GLY A 209 21.63 -4.20 5.42
CA GLY A 209 22.31 -4.63 4.20
C GLY A 209 23.34 -3.60 3.70
N ARG A 210 23.14 -2.30 3.97
CA ARG A 210 24.09 -1.23 3.62
C ARG A 210 25.16 -0.97 4.68
N GLY A 211 25.08 -1.61 5.85
CA GLY A 211 25.97 -1.34 6.98
C GLY A 211 25.82 0.11 7.47
N GLU A 212 24.58 0.60 7.53
CA GLU A 212 24.25 1.94 7.99
C GLU A 212 23.16 1.89 9.07
N THR A 213 23.29 2.72 10.11
CA THR A 213 22.21 3.00 11.05
C THR A 213 21.25 4.07 10.50
N SER A 214 20.05 4.19 11.08
CA SER A 214 19.08 5.22 10.68
C SER A 214 19.63 6.64 10.79
N VAL A 215 20.48 6.88 11.79
CA VAL A 215 21.15 8.17 12.02
C VAL A 215 22.28 8.38 11.01
N GLU A 216 23.12 7.36 10.81
CA GLU A 216 24.20 7.40 9.81
C GLU A 216 23.66 7.65 8.41
N ARG A 217 22.55 7.03 8.02
CA ARG A 217 21.96 7.25 6.69
C ARG A 217 21.57 8.71 6.48
N HIS A 218 21.09 9.40 7.51
CA HIS A 218 20.79 10.83 7.42
C HIS A 218 22.07 11.66 7.25
N ILE A 219 23.14 11.31 7.96
CA ILE A 219 24.44 11.97 7.86
C ILE A 219 25.09 11.69 6.49
N ASN A 220 25.14 10.42 6.07
CA ASN A 220 25.65 9.96 4.79
C ASN A 220 24.91 10.64 3.63
N ASN A 221 23.59 10.80 3.70
CA ASN A 221 22.84 11.55 2.68
C ASN A 221 23.28 13.01 2.56
N LYS A 222 23.62 13.67 3.68
CA LYS A 222 24.18 15.02 3.65
C LYS A 222 25.59 15.02 3.06
N GLU A 223 26.41 14.04 3.42
CA GLU A 223 27.79 13.93 2.95
C GLU A 223 27.88 13.56 1.46
N ILE A 224 26.99 12.69 0.96
CA ILE A 224 26.83 12.36 -0.46
C ILE A 224 26.59 13.64 -1.27
N ARG A 225 25.72 14.55 -0.79
CA ARG A 225 25.44 15.81 -1.48
C ARG A 225 26.67 16.71 -1.52
N ARG A 226 27.37 16.87 -0.39
CA ARG A 226 28.60 17.68 -0.29
C ARG A 226 29.73 17.15 -1.17
N LEU A 227 29.94 15.84 -1.20
CA LEU A 227 30.99 15.23 -2.01
C LEU A 227 30.65 15.27 -3.50
N LYS A 228 29.37 15.14 -3.86
CA LYS A 228 28.91 15.32 -5.25
C LYS A 228 29.20 16.73 -5.78
N GLU A 229 29.02 17.76 -4.96
CA GLU A 229 29.39 19.15 -5.31
C GLU A 229 30.90 19.30 -5.56
N ARG A 230 31.73 18.48 -4.92
CA ARG A 230 33.19 18.44 -5.10
C ARG A 230 33.65 17.44 -6.16
N GLY A 231 32.72 16.84 -6.92
CA GLY A 231 33.01 15.81 -7.92
C GLY A 231 33.53 14.48 -7.36
N LYS A 232 33.36 14.23 -6.05
CA LYS A 232 33.81 13.02 -5.36
C LYS A 232 32.63 12.09 -5.06
N VAL A 233 32.88 10.79 -5.06
CA VAL A 233 31.87 9.76 -4.74
C VAL A 233 32.01 9.36 -3.27
N PHE A 234 30.94 9.49 -2.50
CA PHE A 234 30.88 8.97 -1.13
C PHE A 234 30.78 7.44 -1.15
N ARG A 235 31.60 6.78 -0.34
CA ARG A 235 31.57 5.33 -0.16
C ARG A 235 31.54 5.03 1.33
N ASN A 236 30.49 4.33 1.78
CA ASN A 236 30.31 4.00 3.19
C ASN A 236 31.51 3.16 3.70
N PRO A 237 32.27 3.64 4.70
CA PRO A 237 33.40 2.90 5.28
C PRO A 237 33.00 1.57 5.93
N PHE A 238 31.76 1.45 6.42
CA PHE A 238 31.26 0.29 7.16
C PHE A 238 30.52 -0.74 6.29
N HIS A 239 30.53 -0.56 4.96
CA HIS A 239 29.86 -1.47 4.04
C HIS A 239 30.78 -2.63 3.62
N HIS A 240 30.60 -3.80 4.26
CA HIS A 240 31.38 -5.03 4.01
C HIS A 240 30.71 -6.01 3.03
N GLY A 241 29.60 -5.58 2.40
CA GLY A 241 28.77 -6.36 1.48
C GLY A 241 27.45 -6.80 2.12
N GLY A 242 26.38 -6.88 1.33
CA GLY A 242 25.01 -7.10 1.83
C GLY A 242 24.88 -8.24 2.83
N ILE A 243 25.23 -9.46 2.43
CA ILE A 243 25.14 -10.65 3.29
C ILE A 243 26.13 -10.60 4.46
N ASN A 244 27.32 -10.01 4.27
CA ASN A 244 28.33 -9.92 5.32
C ASN A 244 27.90 -8.97 6.44
N ASN A 245 27.29 -7.84 6.09
CA ASN A 245 26.73 -6.90 7.07
C ASN A 245 25.62 -7.56 7.90
N TRP A 246 24.78 -8.38 7.26
CA TRP A 246 23.76 -9.18 7.96
C TRP A 246 24.37 -10.23 8.89
N LYS A 247 25.44 -10.91 8.47
CA LYS A 247 26.15 -11.87 9.33
C LYS A 247 26.77 -11.20 10.55
N THR A 248 27.37 -10.02 10.39
CA THR A 248 27.93 -9.24 11.50
C THR A 248 26.85 -8.79 12.49
N MET A 249 25.73 -8.27 11.99
CA MET A 249 24.62 -7.81 12.85
C MET A 249 23.91 -8.95 13.61
N LEU A 250 23.81 -10.14 13.01
CA LEU A 250 23.16 -11.31 13.62
C LEU A 250 24.15 -12.23 14.36
N GLY A 251 25.44 -11.89 14.36
CA GLY A 251 26.51 -12.69 14.94
C GLY A 251 26.60 -14.10 14.32
N VAL A 252 26.33 -14.27 13.03
CA VAL A 252 26.27 -15.59 12.39
C VAL A 252 27.63 -15.95 11.80
N GLU A 253 28.46 -16.61 12.60
CA GLU A 253 29.78 -17.13 12.19
C GLU A 253 29.69 -18.50 11.51
N LYS A 254 28.73 -19.35 11.93
CA LYS A 254 28.55 -20.74 11.47
C LYS A 254 27.18 -20.93 10.82
N PRO A 255 27.03 -21.84 9.83
CA PRO A 255 25.75 -22.11 9.17
C PRO A 255 24.66 -22.62 10.15
N SER A 256 25.06 -23.36 11.20
CA SER A 256 24.14 -23.86 12.24
C SER A 256 23.54 -22.74 13.11
N HIS A 257 24.20 -21.57 13.19
CA HIS A 257 23.74 -20.45 14.01
C HIS A 257 22.62 -19.65 13.34
N TRP A 258 22.35 -19.88 12.04
CA TRP A 258 21.22 -19.23 11.36
C TRP A 258 19.90 -19.54 12.04
N VAL A 259 19.66 -20.80 12.41
CA VAL A 259 18.39 -21.21 13.02
C VAL A 259 18.24 -20.61 14.42
N THR A 260 19.27 -20.71 15.28
CA THR A 260 19.17 -20.28 16.67
C THR A 260 19.32 -18.77 16.86
N ARG A 261 19.99 -18.05 15.96
CA ARG A 261 20.24 -16.60 16.11
C ARG A 261 19.31 -15.71 15.30
N VAL A 262 18.70 -16.25 14.23
CA VAL A 262 17.79 -15.49 13.35
C VAL A 262 16.32 -15.77 13.66
N LEU A 263 15.94 -17.00 13.98
CA LEU A 263 14.53 -17.35 14.25
C LEU A 263 14.13 -17.16 15.72
N LEU A 264 15.09 -17.26 16.64
CA LEU A 264 14.86 -17.07 18.07
C LEU A 264 15.46 -15.74 18.55
N PRO A 265 14.87 -15.09 19.56
CA PRO A 265 15.46 -13.91 20.19
C PRO A 265 16.81 -14.31 20.79
N SER A 266 17.90 -13.90 20.14
CA SER A 266 19.24 -14.28 20.54
C SER A 266 19.91 -13.17 21.32
N SER A 267 20.33 -13.49 22.55
CA SER A 267 21.11 -12.58 23.41
C SER A 267 22.60 -12.60 23.06
N HIS A 268 22.94 -12.72 21.78
CA HIS A 268 24.36 -12.76 21.39
C HIS A 268 24.98 -11.38 21.62
N PRO A 269 26.22 -11.31 22.15
CA PRO A 269 26.89 -10.03 22.32
C PRO A 269 27.24 -9.45 20.95
N PRO A 270 27.19 -8.11 20.80
CA PRO A 270 27.64 -7.45 19.58
C PRO A 270 29.13 -7.74 19.34
N THR A 271 29.54 -7.84 18.08
CA THR A 271 30.95 -8.00 17.72
C THR A 271 31.67 -6.66 17.93
N GLY A 272 32.57 -6.61 18.92
CA GLY A 272 33.38 -5.42 19.24
C GLY A 272 33.02 -4.77 20.58
N ASP A 273 33.62 -3.62 20.85
CA ASP A 273 33.48 -2.83 22.08
C ASP A 273 32.41 -1.71 21.97
N GLY A 274 31.82 -1.54 20.78
CA GLY A 274 30.84 -0.49 20.49
C GLY A 274 31.46 0.91 20.35
N LEU A 275 32.77 1.04 20.59
CA LEU A 275 33.55 2.27 20.45
C LEU A 275 34.32 2.28 19.12
N THR A 276 34.78 1.12 18.68
CA THR A 276 35.51 0.93 17.43
C THR A 276 34.82 -0.12 16.57
N TRP A 277 34.75 0.17 15.27
CA TRP A 277 34.14 -0.71 14.27
C TRP A 277 35.13 -0.93 13.14
N GLU A 278 35.24 -2.17 12.65
CA GLU A 278 36.09 -2.46 11.50
C GLU A 278 35.63 -1.67 10.28
N SER A 279 36.49 -0.79 9.77
CA SER A 279 36.25 -0.08 8.51
C SER A 279 36.89 -0.82 7.34
N ALA A 280 36.28 -0.71 6.17
CA ALA A 280 36.80 -1.29 4.93
C ALA A 280 38.18 -0.70 4.54
N TYR A 281 38.54 0.47 5.07
CA TYR A 281 39.84 1.12 4.87
C TYR A 281 40.92 0.54 5.79
N ALA A 282 40.64 0.33 7.08
CA ALA A 282 41.58 -0.25 8.04
C ALA A 282 42.02 -1.68 7.67
N ARG A 283 41.14 -2.45 7.01
CA ARG A 283 41.48 -3.80 6.52
C ARG A 283 42.44 -3.79 5.33
N ARG A 284 42.51 -2.70 4.56
CA ARG A 284 43.38 -2.60 3.37
C ARG A 284 44.78 -2.07 3.68
N ASP A 285 44.94 -1.29 4.76
CA ASP A 285 46.24 -0.81 5.24
C ASP A 285 46.35 -1.06 6.76
N PRO A 286 46.95 -2.20 7.19
CA PRO A 286 47.10 -2.51 8.61
C PRO A 286 48.06 -1.57 9.36
N MET A 287 48.67 -0.58 8.70
CA MET A 287 49.66 0.35 9.26
C MET A 287 49.24 1.83 9.19
N ALA A 288 48.01 2.15 8.77
CA ALA A 288 47.51 3.53 8.80
C ALA A 288 46.90 3.84 10.17
N ILE A 289 47.74 4.33 11.09
CA ILE A 289 47.34 5.02 12.32
C ILE A 289 47.27 6.52 12.02
#